data_AF-A0A4W3GJR7-F1
#
_entry.id   AF-A0A4W3GJR7-F1
#
_cell.length_a   1.000
_cell.length_b   1.000
_cell.length_c   1.000
_cell.angle_alpha   90.00
_cell.angle_beta   90.00
_cell.angle_gamma   90.00
#
_symmetry.space_group_name_H-M   'P 1'
#
loop_
_entity.id
_entity.type
_entity.pdbx_description
1 polymer ?
#
loop_
_entity_poly.entity_id
_entity_poly.type
_entity_poly.pdbx_seq_one_letter_code
_entity_poly.pdbx_strand_id
1 'polypeptide(L)' 'MRHGFLRISYLHAPLQVVLVGCFLIFMVPAACSLFPQKCSIEVSKLEPELRDSITAKYGDKVKVVSFNKGL' A
#
# COMPACT_ATOMS: atom_id res chain seq x y z
N MET A 1 12.93 38.08 1.58
CA MET A 1 12.26 36.85 1.08
C MET A 1 10.73 36.82 1.24
N ARG A 2 10.05 37.86 1.78
CA ARG A 2 8.58 37.87 1.97
C ARG A 2 7.75 38.54 0.85
N HIS A 3 8.38 39.30 -0.05
CA HIS A 3 7.64 40.16 -0.99
C HIS A 3 7.04 39.43 -2.22
N GLY A 4 7.64 38.32 -2.67
CA GLY A 4 7.15 37.58 -3.84
C GLY A 4 5.95 36.67 -3.54
N PHE A 5 5.92 36.07 -2.34
CA PHE A 5 4.91 35.09 -1.95
C PHE A 5 3.51 35.70 -1.75
N LEU A 6 3.44 36.92 -1.20
CA LEU A 6 2.17 37.63 -0.94
C LEU A 6 1.50 38.16 -2.22
N ARG A 7 2.26 38.32 -3.32
CA ARG A 7 1.75 38.85 -4.60
C ARG A 7 0.99 37.82 -5.43
N ILE A 8 1.19 36.53 -5.17
CA ILE A 8 0.62 35.41 -5.94
C ILE A 8 -0.29 34.54 -5.06
N SER A 9 -0.88 35.12 -4.00
CA SER A 9 -1.68 34.40 -3.01
C SER A 9 -2.84 33.59 -3.62
N TYR A 10 -3.44 34.06 -4.71
CA TYR A 10 -4.50 33.33 -5.44
C TYR A 10 -4.01 32.03 -6.09
N LEU A 11 -2.72 31.93 -6.43
CA LEU A 11 -2.15 30.73 -7.04
C LEU A 11 -1.61 29.73 -6.00
N HIS A 12 -1.52 30.12 -4.72
CA HIS A 12 -0.93 29.26 -3.69
C HIS A 12 -1.70 27.95 -3.51
N ALA A 13 -3.01 28.03 -3.27
CA ALA A 13 -3.87 26.87 -3.10
C ALA A 13 -3.89 25.96 -4.34
N PRO A 14 -4.16 26.46 -5.57
CA PRO A 14 -4.17 25.58 -6.75
C PRO A 14 -2.79 24.98 -7.05
N LEU A 15 -1.70 25.73 -6.92
CA LEU A 15 -0.35 25.19 -7.12
C LEU A 15 -0.03 24.09 -6.11
N GLN A 16 -0.36 24.30 -4.83
CA GLN A 16 -0.15 23.30 -3.77
C GLN A 16 -0.97 22.03 -4.04
N VAL A 17 -2.24 22.17 -4.42
CA VAL A 17 -3.11 21.02 -4.73
C VAL A 17 -2.59 20.24 -5.94
N VAL A 18 -2.16 20.95 -7.01
CA VAL A 18 -1.59 20.29 -8.19
C VAL A 18 -0.30 19.56 -7.84
N LEU A 19 0.64 20.20 -7.13
CA LEU A 19 1.91 19.58 -6.77
C LEU A 19 1.73 18.36 -5.85
N VAL A 20 0.89 18.47 -4.82
CA VAL A 20 0.56 17.35 -3.94
C VAL A 20 -0.16 16.26 -4.71
N GLY A 21 -1.14 16.61 -5.54
CA GLY A 21 -1.86 15.66 -6.38
C GLY A 21 -0.93 14.88 -7.32
N CYS A 22 -0.02 15.57 -8.01
CA CYS A 22 1.01 14.93 -8.83
C CYS A 22 1.86 13.96 -8.00
N PHE A 23 2.33 14.37 -6.83
CA PHE A 23 3.12 13.51 -5.97
C PHE A 23 2.36 12.24 -5.53
N LEU A 24 1.11 12.39 -5.09
CA LEU A 24 0.26 11.28 -4.66
C LEU A 24 0.00 10.26 -5.77
N ILE A 25 -0.19 10.73 -7.02
CA ILE A 25 -0.39 9.86 -8.19
C ILE A 25 0.81 8.94 -8.41
N PHE A 26 2.04 9.40 -8.17
CA PHE A 26 3.25 8.60 -8.38
C PHE A 26 3.68 7.80 -7.15
N MET A 27 3.39 8.28 -5.93
CA MET A 27 3.82 7.57 -4.71
C MET A 27 3.21 6.18 -4.60
N VAL A 28 1.94 6.02 -4.95
CA VAL A 28 1.23 4.73 -4.88
C VAL A 28 1.87 3.67 -5.78
N PRO A 29 1.99 3.87 -7.12
CA PRO A 29 2.63 2.88 -7.99
C PRO A 29 4.14 2.68 -7.67
N ALA A 30 4.83 3.72 -7.18
CA ALA A 30 6.21 3.60 -6.73
C ALA A 30 6.34 2.69 -5.50
N ALA A 31 5.50 2.89 -4.47
CA ALA A 31 5.46 2.04 -3.30
C ALA A 31 5.10 0.59 -3.66
N CYS A 32 4.13 0.39 -4.56
CA CYS A 32 3.76 -0.94 -5.04
C CYS A 32 4.88 -1.64 -5.82
N SER A 33 5.77 -0.88 -6.47
CA SER A 33 6.92 -1.42 -7.21
C SER A 33 8.12 -1.68 -6.30
N LEU A 34 8.33 -0.85 -5.28
CA LEU A 34 9.42 -0.98 -4.31
C LEU A 34 9.16 -2.08 -3.29
N PHE A 35 7.91 -2.21 -2.82
CA PHE A 35 7.53 -3.20 -1.82
C PHE A 35 6.78 -4.36 -2.50
N PRO A 36 7.25 -5.61 -2.34
CA PRO A 36 6.63 -6.75 -2.99
C PRO A 36 5.18 -6.87 -2.54
N GLN A 37 4.28 -6.77 -3.51
CA GLN A 37 2.84 -6.90 -3.27
C GLN A 37 2.45 -8.34 -3.00
N LYS A 38 3.17 -9.31 -3.54
CA LYS A 38 2.99 -10.73 -3.25
C LYS A 38 3.87 -11.13 -2.07
N CYS A 39 3.26 -11.49 -0.97
CA CYS A 39 3.93 -11.98 0.23
C CYS A 39 3.53 -13.44 0.51
N SER A 40 4.31 -14.10 1.35
CA SER A 40 4.04 -15.46 1.82
C SER A 40 4.07 -15.53 3.33
N ILE A 41 3.18 -16.32 3.92
CA ILE A 41 3.11 -16.55 5.37
C ILE A 41 2.89 -18.03 5.64
N GLU A 42 3.50 -18.55 6.71
CA GLU A 42 3.26 -19.91 7.16
C GLU A 42 1.83 -20.08 7.66
N VAL A 43 1.20 -21.21 7.34
CA VAL A 43 -0.14 -21.54 7.81
C VAL A 43 -0.19 -21.55 9.34
N SER A 44 0.88 -21.99 10.01
CA SER A 44 1.00 -21.95 11.48
C SER A 44 0.83 -20.56 12.11
N LYS A 45 1.09 -19.49 11.33
CA LYS A 45 1.03 -18.08 11.76
C LYS A 45 -0.28 -17.38 11.39
N LEU A 46 -1.22 -18.07 10.74
CA LEU A 46 -2.52 -17.53 10.39
C LEU A 46 -3.48 -17.53 11.58
N GLU A 47 -4.57 -16.77 11.45
CA GLU A 47 -5.69 -16.80 12.39
C GLU A 47 -6.32 -18.21 12.46
N PRO A 48 -6.83 -18.64 13.63
CA PRO A 48 -7.33 -20.00 13.81
C PRO A 48 -8.37 -20.42 12.78
N GLU A 49 -9.34 -19.56 12.42
CA GLU A 49 -10.38 -19.98 11.48
C GLU A 49 -9.85 -20.24 10.06
N LEU A 50 -8.83 -19.48 9.64
CA LEU A 50 -8.16 -19.68 8.36
C LEU A 50 -7.32 -20.96 8.36
N ARG A 51 -6.62 -21.23 9.46
CA ARG A 51 -5.85 -22.47 9.65
C ARG A 51 -6.75 -23.69 9.56
N ASP A 52 -7.84 -23.69 10.30
CA ASP A 52 -8.77 -24.81 10.36
C ASP A 52 -9.43 -25.03 8.99
N SER A 53 -9.79 -23.95 8.29
CA SER A 53 -10.33 -24.02 6.93
C SER A 53 -9.35 -24.61 5.91
N ILE A 54 -8.06 -24.27 6.02
CA ILE A 54 -7.01 -24.81 5.13
C ILE A 54 -6.76 -26.28 5.45
N THR A 55 -6.61 -26.63 6.73
CA THR A 55 -6.40 -28.01 7.18
C THR A 55 -7.58 -28.90 6.83
N ALA A 56 -8.82 -28.42 6.97
CA ALA A 56 -10.02 -29.17 6.58
C ALA A 56 -10.05 -29.47 5.07
N LYS A 57 -9.57 -28.55 4.23
CA LYS A 57 -9.56 -28.72 2.76
C LYS A 57 -8.37 -29.52 2.22
N TYR A 58 -7.19 -29.33 2.81
CA TYR A 58 -5.93 -29.81 2.22
C TYR A 58 -5.11 -30.71 3.17
N GLY A 59 -5.53 -30.87 4.43
CA GLY A 59 -4.73 -31.48 5.49
C GLY A 59 -3.43 -30.70 5.74
N ASP A 60 -2.43 -31.37 6.32
CA ASP A 60 -1.10 -30.81 6.60
C ASP A 60 -0.19 -30.61 5.36
N LYS A 61 -0.75 -30.71 4.15
CA LYS A 61 0.02 -30.61 2.90
C LYS A 61 0.45 -29.18 2.59
N VAL A 62 -0.30 -28.17 3.07
CA VAL A 62 -0.04 -26.76 2.79
C VAL A 62 0.63 -26.12 4.00
N LYS A 63 1.91 -25.78 3.88
CA LYS A 63 2.69 -25.15 4.95
C LYS A 63 2.77 -23.63 4.84
N VAL A 64 2.65 -23.09 3.62
CA VAL A 64 2.81 -21.67 3.32
C VAL A 64 1.72 -21.26 2.32
N VAL A 65 1.13 -20.09 2.53
CA VAL A 65 0.18 -19.48 1.60
C VAL A 65 0.73 -18.16 1.08
N SER A 66 0.36 -17.80 -0.15
CA SER A 66 0.67 -16.51 -0.74
C SER A 66 -0.55 -15.58 -0.69
N PHE A 67 -0.33 -14.32 -0.37
CA PHE A 67 -1.37 -13.30 -0.36
C PHE A 67 -0.83 -12.00 -0.96
N ASN A 68 -1.74 -11.14 -1.41
CA ASN A 68 -1.38 -9.78 -1.77
C ASN A 68 -1.41 -8.92 -0.50
N LYS A 69 -0.36 -8.13 -0.24
CA LYS A 69 -0.26 -7.27 0.95
C LYS A 69 -1.32 -6.15 0.97
N GLY A 70 -1.93 -5.85 -0.18
CA GLY A 70 -2.89 -4.77 -0.38
C GLY A 70 -2.23 -3.51 -0.94
N LEU A 71 -3.07 -2.63 -1.48
CA LEU A 71 -2.78 -1.20 -1.56
C LEU A 71 -2.97 -0.57 -0.18
#